data_AF-A0A7L3U678-F1
#
_entry.id   AF-A0A7L3U678-F1
#
_cell.length_a   1.000
_cell.length_b   1.000
_cell.length_c   1.000
_cell.angle_alpha   90.00
_cell.angle_beta   90.00
_cell.angle_gamma   90.00
#
_symmetry.space_group_name_H-M   'P 1'
#
loop_
_entity.id
_entity.type
_entity.pdbx_description
1 polymer ?
#
loop_
_entity_poly.entity_id
_entity_poly.type
_entity_poly.pdbx_seq_one_letter_code
_entity_poly.pdbx_strand_id
1 'polypeptide(L)'
;PPPALRLLPDFPDGGEPSAERLRRQRVCLEGLGRPPAPTEVRGTVRVLGCPGPTEVTVRYTFNEWLSFLDVPAAPLPPAPATAGDPPAERYGFSLCVPPSLRQGSALHFAIRFRSPQGEYWDNNGGRNYTLRCCGCPGAGPAPPPPAAGSPPPP
;
A
#
# COMPACT_ATOMS: atom_id res chain seq x y z
N PRO A 1 16.19 21.51 4.51
CA PRO A 1 15.82 20.31 3.70
C PRO A 1 14.31 20.36 3.41
N PRO A 2 13.84 20.09 2.19
CA PRO A 2 12.41 20.06 1.92
C PRO A 2 11.74 18.95 2.75
N PRO A 3 10.48 19.13 3.19
CA PRO A 3 9.75 18.11 3.94
C PRO A 3 9.67 16.83 3.10
N ALA A 4 10.08 15.70 3.69
CA ALA A 4 9.98 14.41 3.02
C ALA A 4 8.49 14.04 2.89
N LEU A 5 8.04 13.86 1.65
CA LEU A 5 6.71 13.34 1.35
C LEU A 5 6.61 11.89 1.83
N ARG A 6 5.49 11.53 2.45
CA ARG A 6 5.21 10.14 2.86
C ARG A 6 3.90 9.67 2.24
N LEU A 7 3.93 8.46 1.70
CA LEU A 7 2.74 7.76 1.26
C LEU A 7 2.11 7.02 2.44
N LEU A 8 0.85 7.34 2.73
CA LEU A 8 0.08 6.74 3.82
C LEU A 8 -1.13 5.99 3.27
N PRO A 9 -1.45 4.79 3.79
CA PRO A 9 -2.62 4.03 3.36
C PRO A 9 -3.91 4.80 3.71
N ASP A 10 -4.79 4.92 2.72
CA ASP A 10 -6.10 5.58 2.80
C ASP A 10 -7.21 4.57 2.47
N PHE A 11 -7.20 3.43 3.16
CA PHE A 11 -8.22 2.41 3.04
C PHE A 11 -8.57 1.84 4.42
N PRO A 12 -9.87 1.55 4.68
CA PRO A 12 -10.31 1.01 5.96
C PRO A 12 -9.66 -0.36 6.21
N ASP A 13 -9.38 -0.62 7.48
CA ASP A 13 -8.78 -1.86 7.99
C ASP A 13 -7.36 -2.18 7.48
N GLY A 14 -6.61 -1.26 6.89
CA GLY A 14 -5.21 -1.53 6.50
C GLY A 14 -5.03 -2.68 5.48
N GLY A 15 -6.14 -3.16 4.91
CA GLY A 15 -6.18 -4.32 4.02
C GLY A 15 -6.03 -5.65 4.75
N GLU A 16 -6.28 -5.73 6.07
CA GLU A 16 -5.97 -6.89 6.92
C GLU A 16 -6.33 -8.22 6.23
N PRO A 17 -5.33 -9.09 5.98
CA PRO A 17 -5.52 -10.34 5.27
C PRO A 17 -6.31 -11.31 6.14
N SER A 18 -7.62 -11.40 5.91
CA SER A 18 -8.44 -12.44 6.54
C SER A 18 -8.31 -13.76 5.79
N ALA A 19 -8.22 -14.88 6.51
CA ALA A 19 -8.19 -16.22 5.92
C ALA A 19 -9.41 -16.51 5.04
N GLU A 20 -10.57 -15.94 5.36
CA GLU A 20 -11.78 -16.03 4.52
C GLU A 20 -11.62 -15.27 3.20
N ARG A 21 -11.03 -14.07 3.26
CA ARG A 21 -10.79 -13.24 2.09
C ARG A 21 -9.83 -13.93 1.12
N LEU A 22 -8.74 -14.49 1.64
CA LEU A 22 -7.78 -15.26 0.84
C LEU A 22 -8.44 -16.50 0.21
N ARG A 23 -9.35 -17.19 0.91
CA ARG A 23 -10.11 -18.31 0.34
C ARG A 23 -11.06 -17.88 -0.80
N ARG A 24 -11.72 -16.73 -0.66
CA ARG A 24 -12.67 -16.21 -1.66
C ARG A 24 -11.98 -15.61 -2.88
N GLN A 25 -10.97 -14.76 -2.66
CA GLN A 25 -10.33 -13.96 -3.71
C GLN A 25 -9.04 -14.60 -4.24
N ARG A 26 -8.49 -15.61 -3.54
CA ARG A 26 -7.21 -16.30 -3.82
C ARG A 26 -5.97 -15.45 -3.79
N VAL A 27 -6.12 -14.13 -3.73
CA VAL A 27 -5.05 -13.16 -3.58
C VAL A 27 -5.52 -12.07 -2.64
N CYS A 28 -4.65 -11.67 -1.71
CA CYS A 28 -4.86 -10.50 -0.88
C CYS A 28 -3.55 -9.77 -0.58
N LEU A 29 -3.63 -8.45 -0.42
CA LEU A 29 -2.54 -7.70 0.22
C LEU A 29 -2.37 -8.20 1.65
N GLU A 30 -1.14 -8.52 2.04
CA GLU A 30 -0.80 -8.87 3.42
C GLU A 30 -0.48 -7.63 4.24
N GLY A 31 0.23 -6.67 3.64
CA GLY A 31 0.59 -5.44 4.30
C GLY A 31 1.62 -4.64 3.51
N LEU A 32 1.81 -3.39 3.92
CA LEU A 32 2.85 -2.52 3.38
C LEU A 32 4.10 -2.59 4.26
N GLY A 33 5.24 -2.72 3.60
CA GLY A 33 6.54 -2.76 4.27
C GLY A 33 7.14 -1.37 4.46
N ARG A 34 8.23 -1.30 5.23
CA ARG A 34 9.05 -0.08 5.30
C ARG A 34 9.75 0.13 3.96
N PRO A 35 9.56 1.28 3.30
CA PRO A 35 10.22 1.54 2.05
C PRO A 35 11.72 1.85 2.28
N PRO A 36 12.63 1.38 1.41
CA PRO A 36 14.06 1.68 1.51
C PRO A 36 14.39 3.12 1.08
N ALA A 37 13.53 3.74 0.26
CA ALA A 37 13.67 5.10 -0.25
C ALA A 37 12.30 5.82 -0.24
N PRO A 38 12.26 7.16 -0.18
CA PRO A 38 11.00 7.92 -0.21
C PRO A 38 10.25 7.81 -1.56
N THR A 39 10.93 7.36 -2.61
CA THR A 39 10.39 7.14 -3.96
C THR A 39 10.02 5.68 -4.21
N GLU A 40 9.89 4.85 -3.17
CA GLU A 40 9.55 3.44 -3.31
C GLU A 40 8.40 3.08 -2.35
N VAL A 41 7.49 2.22 -2.80
CA VAL A 41 6.50 1.56 -1.93
C VAL A 41 6.78 0.08 -1.95
N ARG A 42 6.89 -0.54 -0.78
CA ARG A 42 6.99 -1.99 -0.65
C ARG A 42 5.72 -2.56 -0.07
N GLY A 43 5.34 -3.74 -0.55
CA GLY A 43 4.27 -4.50 0.04
C GLY A 43 4.49 -6.00 -0.12
N THR A 44 3.73 -6.75 0.68
CA THR A 44 3.67 -8.20 0.62
C THR A 44 2.25 -8.62 0.25
N VAL A 45 2.15 -9.64 -0.59
CA VAL A 45 0.91 -10.24 -1.07
C VAL A 45 0.87 -11.69 -0.60
N ARG A 46 -0.28 -12.15 -0.15
CA ARG A 46 -0.56 -13.58 0.05
C ARG A 46 -1.42 -14.08 -1.09
N VAL A 47 -1.06 -15.23 -1.63
CA VAL A 47 -1.88 -15.97 -2.60
C VAL A 47 -2.18 -17.35 -2.06
N LEU A 48 -3.38 -17.84 -2.34
CA LEU A 48 -3.79 -19.19 -1.95
C LEU A 48 -2.96 -20.17 -2.77
N GLY A 49 -2.29 -21.10 -2.06
CA GLY A 49 -1.39 -22.07 -2.68
C GLY A 49 -2.07 -22.80 -3.84
N CYS A 50 -1.44 -22.78 -5.00
CA CYS A 50 -1.99 -23.36 -6.22
C CYS A 50 -0.95 -24.27 -6.90
N PRO A 51 -1.33 -25.49 -7.32
CA PRO A 51 -0.42 -26.31 -8.09
C PRO A 51 -0.19 -25.70 -9.48
N GLY A 52 1.08 -25.66 -9.91
CA GLY A 52 1.50 -25.18 -11.23
C GLY A 52 2.13 -23.80 -11.24
N PRO A 53 2.45 -23.25 -12.42
CA PRO A 53 3.09 -21.95 -12.55
C PRO A 53 2.13 -20.83 -12.13
N THR A 54 2.57 -20.01 -11.18
CA THR A 54 1.84 -18.86 -10.66
C THR A 54 2.55 -17.56 -11.01
N GLU A 55 1.79 -16.52 -11.31
CA GLU A 55 2.32 -15.18 -11.57
C GLU A 55 1.53 -14.15 -10.77
N VAL A 56 2.25 -13.30 -10.04
CA VAL A 56 1.67 -12.18 -9.31
C VAL A 56 2.18 -10.89 -9.93
N THR A 57 1.26 -10.02 -10.32
CA THR A 57 1.56 -8.69 -10.87
C THR A 57 0.83 -7.64 -10.06
N VAL A 58 1.49 -6.54 -9.71
CA VAL A 58 0.83 -5.37 -9.12
C VAL A 58 0.68 -4.31 -10.20
N ARG A 59 -0.57 -3.93 -10.45
CA ARG A 59 -0.91 -2.82 -11.33
C ARG A 59 -1.13 -1.58 -10.50
N TYR A 60 -0.46 -0.49 -10.84
CA TYR A 60 -0.60 0.77 -10.11
C TYR A 60 -0.66 1.99 -11.04
N THR A 61 -1.25 3.07 -10.53
CA THR A 61 -1.51 4.31 -11.25
C THR A 61 -1.36 5.52 -10.32
N PHE A 62 -1.12 6.68 -10.93
CA PHE A 62 -1.03 7.99 -10.28
C PHE A 62 -2.09 8.98 -10.77
N ASN A 63 -2.95 8.56 -11.71
CA ASN A 63 -3.85 9.44 -12.44
C ASN A 63 -5.21 8.77 -12.71
N GLU A 64 -5.83 8.24 -11.67
CA GLU A 64 -7.19 7.67 -11.73
C GLU A 64 -7.37 6.64 -12.85
N TRP A 65 -6.38 5.76 -13.03
CA TRP A 65 -6.37 4.69 -14.04
C TRP A 65 -6.36 5.14 -15.51
N LEU A 66 -6.13 6.42 -15.80
CA LEU A 66 -5.89 6.90 -17.17
C LEU A 66 -4.64 6.27 -17.79
N SER A 67 -3.63 6.02 -16.96
CA SER A 67 -2.46 5.21 -17.30
C SER A 67 -2.08 4.32 -16.13
N PHE A 68 -1.43 3.19 -16.40
CA PHE A 68 -1.01 2.26 -15.37
C PHE A 68 0.35 1.63 -15.68
N LEU A 69 1.00 1.14 -14.63
CA LEU A 69 2.23 0.39 -14.68
C LEU A 69 1.99 -0.98 -14.05
N ASP A 70 2.50 -2.03 -14.69
CA ASP A 70 2.46 -3.40 -14.20
C ASP A 70 3.85 -3.80 -13.72
N VAL A 71 3.96 -4.22 -12.46
CA VAL A 71 5.21 -4.67 -11.84
C VAL A 71 5.06 -6.12 -11.37
N PRO A 72 5.95 -7.04 -11.76
CA PRO A 72 5.92 -8.40 -11.25
C PRO A 72 6.30 -8.42 -9.76
N ALA A 73 5.61 -9.25 -8.98
CA ALA A 73 5.99 -9.53 -7.61
C ALA A 73 6.87 -10.79 -7.56
N ALA A 74 7.87 -10.78 -6.69
CA ALA A 74 8.81 -11.89 -6.54
C ALA A 74 8.39 -12.80 -5.37
N PRO A 75 8.53 -14.13 -5.51
CA PRO A 75 8.20 -15.04 -4.41
C PRO A 75 9.10 -14.79 -3.19
N LEU A 76 8.51 -14.87 -2.02
CA LEU A 76 9.16 -14.73 -0.72
C LEU A 76 9.11 -16.06 0.05
N PRO A 77 9.98 -16.24 1.05
CA PRO A 77 9.88 -17.37 1.96
C PRO A 77 8.48 -17.44 2.59
N PRO A 78 7.90 -18.65 2.72
CA PRO A 78 6.60 -18.81 3.35
C PRO A 78 6.64 -18.31 4.80
N ALA A 79 5.55 -17.66 5.24
CA ALA A 79 5.37 -17.36 6.66
C ALA A 79 5.12 -18.65 7.46
N PRO A 80 5.45 -18.68 8.76
CA PRO A 80 5.03 -19.77 9.63
C PRO A 80 3.51 -19.92 9.57
N ALA A 81 3.05 -21.13 9.25
CA ALA A 81 1.63 -21.43 9.15
C ALA A 81 0.95 -21.17 10.49
N THR A 82 -0.01 -20.24 10.50
CA THR A 82 -0.88 -20.04 11.65
C THR A 82 -1.98 -21.10 11.60
N ALA A 83 -2.23 -21.78 12.72
CA ALA A 83 -3.26 -22.80 12.79
C ALA A 83 -4.62 -22.23 12.33
N GLY A 84 -5.20 -22.82 11.28
CA GLY A 84 -6.49 -22.39 10.69
C GLY A 84 -6.39 -21.56 9.40
N ASP A 85 -5.22 -21.01 9.08
CA ASP A 85 -4.98 -20.30 7.81
C ASP A 85 -4.81 -21.31 6.66
N PRO A 86 -5.33 -21.04 5.45
CA PRO A 86 -5.08 -21.93 4.32
C PRO A 86 -3.60 -21.88 3.91
N PRO A 87 -3.07 -22.92 3.23
CA PRO A 87 -1.73 -22.84 2.67
C PRO A 87 -1.64 -21.66 1.71
N ALA A 88 -0.69 -20.76 1.97
CA ALA A 88 -0.53 -19.51 1.24
C ALA A 88 0.93 -19.28 0.87
N GLU A 89 1.15 -18.82 -0.35
CA GLU A 89 2.45 -18.37 -0.85
C GLU A 89 2.55 -16.85 -0.67
N ARG A 90 3.76 -16.35 -0.43
CA ARG A 90 4.02 -14.92 -0.21
C ARG A 90 4.80 -14.35 -1.37
N TYR A 91 4.44 -13.14 -1.79
CA TYR A 91 5.13 -12.42 -2.85
C TYR A 91 5.40 -10.99 -2.41
N GLY A 92 6.61 -10.50 -2.67
CA GLY A 92 7.03 -9.13 -2.40
C GLY A 92 7.00 -8.30 -3.67
N PHE A 93 6.52 -7.07 -3.57
CA PHE A 93 6.57 -6.10 -4.67
C PHE A 93 7.19 -4.78 -4.23
N SER A 94 7.73 -4.05 -5.20
CA SER A 94 8.28 -2.71 -5.06
C SER A 94 7.72 -1.82 -6.17
N LEU A 95 6.99 -0.76 -5.80
CA LEU A 95 6.46 0.21 -6.75
C LEU A 95 7.34 1.46 -6.75
N CYS A 96 7.73 1.90 -7.94
CA CYS A 96 8.48 3.14 -8.12
C CYS A 96 7.53 4.34 -8.12
N VAL A 97 7.79 5.29 -7.23
CA VAL A 97 7.04 6.54 -7.10
C VAL A 97 7.84 7.66 -7.76
N PRO A 98 7.27 8.39 -8.74
CA PRO A 98 7.99 9.47 -9.39
C PRO A 98 8.30 10.60 -8.40
N PRO A 99 9.50 11.21 -8.45
CA PRO A 99 9.87 12.29 -7.54
C PRO A 99 9.04 13.57 -7.75
N SER A 100 8.35 13.67 -8.89
CA SER A 100 7.42 14.76 -9.21
C SER A 100 6.05 14.65 -8.51
N LEU A 101 5.82 13.58 -7.72
CA LEU A 101 4.58 13.46 -6.95
C LEU A 101 4.44 14.64 -5.99
N ARG A 102 3.24 15.21 -5.94
CA ARG A 102 2.95 16.38 -5.11
C ARG A 102 2.18 15.94 -3.86
N GLN A 103 2.28 16.74 -2.80
CA GLN A 103 1.38 16.59 -1.66
C GLN A 103 -0.07 16.66 -2.14
N GLY A 104 -0.91 15.74 -1.66
CA GLY A 104 -2.30 15.60 -2.08
C GLY A 104 -2.52 14.65 -3.27
N SER A 105 -1.45 14.22 -3.97
CA SER A 105 -1.56 13.15 -4.96
C SER A 105 -1.84 11.80 -4.31
N ALA A 106 -2.45 10.89 -5.07
CA ALA A 106 -2.72 9.52 -4.67
C ALA A 106 -2.07 8.52 -5.63
N LEU A 107 -1.57 7.42 -5.08
CA LEU A 107 -1.20 6.22 -5.81
C LEU A 107 -2.29 5.18 -5.56
N HIS A 108 -2.85 4.63 -6.63
CA HIS A 108 -3.79 3.51 -6.54
C HIS A 108 -3.14 2.25 -7.07
N PHE A 109 -3.37 1.12 -6.42
CA PHE A 109 -2.90 -0.15 -6.93
C PHE A 109 -3.92 -1.28 -6.70
N ALA A 110 -3.81 -2.30 -7.55
CA ALA A 110 -4.53 -3.55 -7.49
C ALA A 110 -3.56 -4.70 -7.78
N ILE A 111 -3.84 -5.86 -7.20
CA ILE A 111 -2.99 -7.04 -7.32
C ILE A 111 -3.69 -8.04 -8.24
N ARG A 112 -2.94 -8.56 -9.20
CA ARG A 112 -3.36 -9.61 -10.12
C ARG A 112 -2.62 -10.89 -9.80
N PHE A 113 -3.35 -11.97 -9.63
CA PHE A 113 -2.83 -13.32 -9.49
C PHE A 113 -3.30 -14.18 -10.65
N ARG A 114 -2.37 -14.75 -11.40
CA ARG A 114 -2.65 -15.65 -12.51
C ARG A 114 -2.13 -17.04 -12.17
N SER A 115 -2.99 -18.03 -12.34
CA SER A 115 -2.67 -19.44 -12.16
C SER A 115 -3.34 -20.27 -13.26
N PRO A 116 -3.04 -21.59 -13.37
CA PRO A 116 -3.73 -22.46 -14.31
C PRO A 116 -5.25 -22.54 -14.07
N GLN A 117 -5.71 -22.13 -12.89
CA GLN A 117 -7.13 -22.12 -12.51
C GLN A 117 -7.84 -20.81 -12.85
N GLY A 118 -7.12 -19.83 -13.42
CA GLY A 118 -7.69 -18.55 -13.86
C GLY A 118 -6.90 -17.33 -13.38
N GLU A 119 -7.47 -16.17 -13.65
CA GLU A 119 -6.96 -14.87 -13.23
C GLU A 119 -7.86 -14.30 -12.12
N TYR A 120 -7.23 -13.83 -11.06
CA TYR A 120 -7.88 -13.31 -9.85
C TYR A 120 -7.34 -11.92 -9.56
N TRP A 121 -8.24 -11.00 -9.20
CA TRP A 121 -7.88 -9.62 -8.90
C TRP A 121 -8.27 -9.28 -7.48
N ASP A 122 -7.31 -8.70 -6.76
CA ASP A 122 -7.54 -7.99 -5.53
C ASP A 122 -7.46 -6.48 -5.79
N ASN A 123 -8.64 -5.88 -5.87
CA ASN A 123 -8.83 -4.43 -5.97
C ASN A 123 -9.48 -3.86 -4.69
N ASN A 124 -9.24 -4.49 -3.52
CA ASN A 124 -9.82 -4.07 -2.25
C ASN A 124 -11.37 -3.95 -2.28
N GLY A 125 -12.04 -4.93 -2.91
CA GLY A 125 -13.50 -4.93 -3.03
C GLY A 125 -14.06 -3.80 -3.89
N GLY A 126 -13.32 -3.37 -4.91
CA GLY A 126 -13.68 -2.29 -5.83
C GLY A 126 -13.26 -0.88 -5.38
N ARG A 127 -12.61 -0.75 -4.21
CA ARG A 127 -12.14 0.54 -3.69
C ARG A 127 -10.70 0.87 -4.08
N ASN A 128 -9.96 -0.12 -4.58
CA ASN A 128 -8.51 -0.11 -4.80
C ASN A 128 -7.72 0.15 -3.50
N TYR A 129 -6.43 -0.18 -3.54
CA TYR A 129 -5.52 0.24 -2.47
C TYR A 129 -5.01 1.63 -2.78
N THR A 130 -5.38 2.61 -1.97
CA THR A 130 -5.01 4.00 -2.17
C THR A 130 -3.96 4.43 -1.16
N LEU A 131 -2.86 5.00 -1.64
CA LEU A 131 -1.81 5.61 -0.84
C LEU A 131 -1.78 7.10 -1.11
N ARG A 132 -2.05 7.92 -0.09
CA ARG A 132 -2.04 9.38 -0.21
C ARG A 132 -0.69 9.95 0.15
N CYS A 133 -0.24 10.88 -0.68
CA CYS A 133 0.98 11.63 -0.46
C CYS A 133 0.72 12.77 0.53
N CYS A 134 1.17 12.57 1.76
CA CYS A 134 1.09 13.57 2.82
C CYS A 134 2.44 14.27 2.95
N GLY A 135 2.42 15.61 3.02
CA GLY A 135 3.55 16.35 3.56
C GLY A 135 3.73 15.95 5.03
N CYS A 136 4.97 15.81 5.50
CA CYS A 136 5.16 15.58 6.93
C CYS A 136 4.52 16.75 7.72
N PRO A 137 3.68 16.49 8.73
CA PRO A 137 3.24 17.51 9.66
C PRO A 137 4.41 17.88 10.59
N GLY A 138 5.40 18.58 10.03
CA GLY A 138 6.60 19.07 10.72
C GLY A 138 6.91 20.54 10.43
N ALA A 139 6.03 21.23 9.68
CA ALA A 139 6.11 22.66 9.43
C ALA A 139 4.70 23.25 9.32
N GLY A 140 3.87 23.04 10.35
CA GLY A 140 2.87 24.06 10.64
C GLY A 140 3.59 25.30 11.18
N PRO A 141 3.12 26.54 10.90
CA PRO A 141 3.67 27.70 11.61
C PRO A 141 3.57 27.41 13.11
N ALA A 142 4.66 27.67 13.85
CA ALA A 142 4.65 27.58 15.30
C ALA A 142 3.40 28.30 15.84
N PRO A 143 2.70 27.76 16.84
CA PRO A 143 1.64 28.52 17.49
C PRO A 143 2.21 29.88 17.89
N PRO A 144 1.49 31.00 17.69
CA PRO A 144 1.99 32.30 18.12
C PRO A 144 2.35 32.21 19.61
N PRO A 145 3.45 32.84 20.05
CA PRO A 145 3.77 32.88 21.48
C PRO A 145 2.55 33.41 22.24
N PRO A 146 2.30 32.92 23.47
CA PRO A 146 1.20 33.45 24.27
C PRO A 146 1.37 34.96 24.37
N ALA A 147 0.31 35.70 24.01
CA ALA A 147 0.30 37.14 24.09
C ALA A 147 0.74 37.53 25.50
N ALA A 148 1.86 38.25 25.60
CA ALA A 148 2.30 38.83 26.86
C ALA A 148 1.12 39.62 27.42
N GLY A 149 0.61 39.17 28.58
CA GLY A 149 -0.52 39.80 29.24
C GLY A 149 -0.25 41.29 29.36
N SER A 150 -1.11 42.11 28.75
CA SER A 150 -1.08 43.54 28.96
C SER A 150 -1.24 43.80 30.47
N PRO A 151 -0.41 44.65 31.10
CA PRO A 151 -0.67 45.05 32.47
C PRO A 151 -2.01 45.80 32.52
N PRO A 152 -2.79 45.66 33.60
CA PRO A 152 -4.03 46.42 33.74
C PRO A 152 -3.72 47.93 33.78
N PRO A 153 -4.60 48.77 33.20
CA PRO A 153 -4.46 50.23 33.24
C PRO A 153 -4.61 50.77 34.68
N PRO A 154 -4.13 52.01 34.94
CA PRO A 154 -3.82 52.53 36.29
C PRO A 154 -5.01 52.63 37.24
#